data_AF-F6Z880-F1
#
_entry.id   AF-F6Z880-F1
#
_cell.length_a   1.000
_cell.length_b   1.000
_cell.length_c   1.000
_cell.angle_alpha   90.00
_cell.angle_beta   90.00
_cell.angle_gamma   90.00
#
_symmetry.space_group_name_H-M   'P 1'
#
loop_
_entity.id
_entity.type
_entity.pdbx_description
1 polymer ?
#
loop_
_entity_poly.entity_id
_entity_poly.type
_entity_poly.pdbx_seq_one_letter_code
_entity_poly.pdbx_strand_id
1 'polypeptide(L)'
;MHHPLPVQMNRINLSQDVFEMCMKRVVQGTRDRNTPVVNFKTPEELKELVDFDLTTDGNHQEDLLSLCEKVFDYSALSGHPRFFNQQYGGLDSYGVAGSFITDVINA
;
A
#
# COMPACT_ATOMS: atom_id res chain seq x y z
N MET A 1 -30.80 17.99 -8.59
CA MET A 1 -29.61 18.68 -9.12
C MET A 1 -28.51 17.64 -9.23
N HIS A 2 -28.39 17.01 -10.40
CA HIS A 2 -27.29 16.09 -10.68
C HIS A 2 -26.04 16.94 -10.89
N HIS A 3 -25.07 16.84 -9.98
CA HIS A 3 -23.72 17.28 -10.28
C HIS A 3 -23.21 16.39 -11.43
N PRO A 4 -22.77 16.96 -12.56
CA PRO A 4 -22.15 16.16 -13.61
C PRO A 4 -20.87 15.55 -13.03
N LEU A 5 -20.71 14.23 -13.23
CA LEU A 5 -19.44 13.55 -12.97
C LEU A 5 -18.36 14.27 -13.80
N PRO A 6 -17.19 14.62 -13.21
CA PRO A 6 -16.15 15.33 -13.93
C PRO A 6 -15.75 14.57 -15.20
N VAL A 7 -15.63 15.36 -16.27
CA VAL A 7 -15.23 15.00 -17.62
C VAL A 7 -13.94 14.17 -17.59
N GLN A 8 -13.92 13.08 -18.38
CA GLN A 8 -12.75 12.24 -18.65
C GLN A 8 -11.52 13.09 -19.00
N MET A 9 -10.58 13.24 -18.07
CA MET A 9 -9.33 13.96 -18.27
C MET A 9 -8.18 13.08 -17.76
N ASN A 10 -7.41 12.50 -18.69
CA ASN A 10 -6.35 11.50 -18.52
C ASN A 10 -6.78 10.21 -17.80
N ARG A 11 -6.81 9.07 -18.52
CA ARG A 11 -6.90 7.74 -17.89
C ARG A 11 -5.58 7.41 -17.19
N ILE A 12 -5.33 8.02 -16.04
CA ILE A 12 -4.35 7.55 -15.07
C ILE A 12 -5.02 6.38 -14.34
N ASN A 13 -4.49 5.18 -14.48
CA ASN A 13 -5.13 3.97 -14.00
C ASN A 13 -4.64 3.67 -12.57
N LEU A 14 -5.25 4.32 -11.57
CA LEU A 14 -4.87 4.18 -10.16
C LEU A 14 -4.68 2.70 -9.76
N SER A 15 -5.60 1.84 -10.17
CA SER A 15 -5.52 0.40 -9.86
C SER A 15 -4.28 -0.24 -10.45
N GLN A 16 -3.89 0.12 -11.67
CA GLN A 16 -2.66 -0.37 -12.29
C GLN A 16 -1.42 0.19 -11.58
N ASP A 17 -1.38 1.49 -11.30
CA ASP A 17 -0.25 2.14 -10.62
C ASP A 17 0.00 1.53 -9.24
N VAL A 18 -1.07 1.35 -8.47
CA VAL A 18 -1.02 0.70 -7.15
C VAL A 18 -0.61 -0.76 -7.29
N PHE A 19 -1.13 -1.50 -8.28
CA PHE A 19 -0.75 -2.89 -8.49
C PHE A 19 0.75 -3.03 -8.84
N GLU A 20 1.27 -2.18 -9.71
CA GLU A 20 2.70 -2.14 -10.05
C GLU A 20 3.56 -1.82 -8.82
N MET A 21 3.12 -0.85 -8.00
CA MET A 21 3.76 -0.53 -6.71
C MET A 21 3.78 -1.74 -5.76
N CYS A 22 2.63 -2.37 -5.56
CA CYS A 22 2.49 -3.57 -4.73
C CYS A 22 3.43 -4.69 -5.22
N MET A 23 3.43 -4.98 -6.53
CA MET A 23 4.26 -6.03 -7.10
C MET A 23 5.75 -5.76 -6.91
N LYS A 24 6.21 -4.51 -7.09
CA LYS A 24 7.60 -4.13 -6.80
C LYS A 24 7.96 -4.37 -5.33
N ARG A 25 7.10 -3.98 -4.39
CA ARG A 25 7.33 -4.13 -2.95
C ARG A 25 7.26 -5.60 -2.48
N VAL A 26 6.31 -6.37 -2.98
CA VAL A 26 6.11 -7.79 -2.67
C VAL A 26 7.25 -8.65 -3.23
N VAL A 27 7.62 -8.45 -4.50
CA VAL A 27 8.63 -9.29 -5.17
C VAL A 27 10.05 -8.94 -4.72
N GLN A 28 10.38 -7.65 -4.62
CA GLN A 28 11.76 -7.19 -4.38
C GLN A 28 11.95 -6.69 -2.95
N GLY A 29 11.03 -5.86 -2.45
CA GLY A 29 11.20 -5.15 -1.18
C GLY A 29 11.16 -6.06 0.05
N THR A 30 10.15 -6.93 0.17
CA THR A 30 9.98 -7.78 1.36
C THR A 30 11.07 -8.85 1.49
N ARG A 31 11.66 -9.31 0.39
CA ARG A 31 12.68 -10.38 0.42
C ARG A 31 14.11 -9.87 0.55
N ASP A 32 14.36 -8.58 0.31
CA ASP A 32 15.68 -7.99 0.44
C ASP A 32 16.09 -7.88 1.92
N ARG A 33 17.13 -8.63 2.29
CA ARG A 33 17.69 -8.67 3.64
C ARG A 33 18.37 -7.37 4.07
N ASN A 34 18.60 -6.44 3.14
CA ASN A 34 19.17 -5.13 3.42
C ASN A 34 18.08 -4.09 3.76
N THR A 35 16.81 -4.39 3.46
CA THR A 35 15.67 -3.55 3.85
C THR A 35 15.39 -3.72 5.34
N PRO A 36 15.12 -2.64 6.09
CA PRO A 36 14.69 -2.76 7.48
C PRO A 36 13.35 -3.51 7.56
N VAL A 37 13.20 -4.37 8.57
CA VAL A 37 11.93 -5.09 8.82
C VAL A 37 10.78 -4.12 9.09
N VAL A 38 11.08 -2.98 9.71
CA VAL A 38 10.15 -1.88 9.95
C VAL A 38 10.94 -0.58 10.02
N ASN A 39 10.46 0.47 9.37
CA ASN A 39 10.93 1.83 9.59
C ASN A 39 10.15 2.43 10.76
N PHE A 40 10.60 2.16 11.98
CA PHE A 40 9.86 2.51 13.19
C PHE A 40 9.70 4.02 13.35
N LYS A 41 8.48 4.43 13.70
CA LYS A 41 8.08 5.78 14.10
C LYS A 41 7.19 5.68 15.35
N THR A 42 7.32 6.63 16.27
CA THR A 42 6.31 6.77 17.33
C THR A 42 4.98 7.25 16.73
N PRO A 43 3.85 7.10 17.44
CA PRO A 43 2.57 7.60 16.97
C PRO A 43 2.59 9.10 16.63
N GLU A 44 3.32 9.91 17.40
CA GLU A 44 3.47 11.35 17.20
C GLU A 44 4.27 11.63 15.92
N GLU A 45 5.42 10.98 15.75
CA GLU A 45 6.25 11.11 14.54
C GLU A 45 5.47 10.67 13.29
N LEU A 46 4.67 9.61 13.37
CA LEU A 46 3.93 9.11 12.20
C LEU A 46 2.81 10.07 11.77
N LYS A 47 2.15 10.74 12.72
CA LYS A 47 1.14 11.77 12.44
C LYS A 47 1.71 13.02 11.77
N GLU A 48 2.99 13.30 11.98
CA GLU A 48 3.69 14.38 11.26
C GLU A 48 4.03 13.98 9.81
N LEU A 49 4.12 12.67 9.52
CA LEU A 49 4.53 12.13 8.22
C LEU A 49 3.35 11.74 7.33
N VAL A 50 2.24 11.32 7.94
CA VAL A 50 1.02 10.85 7.29
C VAL A 50 -0.15 11.64 7.84
N ASP A 51 -0.90 12.29 6.95
CA ASP A 51 -2.17 12.88 7.32
C ASP A 51 -3.22 11.76 7.43
N PHE A 52 -3.76 11.59 8.63
CA PHE A 52 -4.76 10.57 8.94
C PHE A 52 -6.18 11.14 9.02
N ASP A 53 -6.34 12.47 8.87
CA ASP A 53 -7.66 13.10 8.95
C ASP A 53 -8.45 12.86 7.66
N LEU A 54 -9.74 12.59 7.82
CA LEU A 54 -10.65 12.41 6.69
C LEU A 54 -11.29 13.75 6.34
N THR A 55 -11.02 14.24 5.13
CA THR A 55 -11.63 15.46 4.59
C THR A 55 -12.94 15.15 3.89
N THR A 56 -13.84 16.15 3.85
CA THR A 56 -15.07 16.07 3.05
C THR A 56 -14.78 16.17 1.55
N ASP A 57 -13.70 16.85 1.20
CA ASP A 57 -13.21 16.96 -0.17
C ASP A 57 -12.32 15.75 -0.51
N GLY A 58 -12.38 15.29 -1.76
CA GLY A 58 -11.53 14.21 -2.24
C GLY A 58 -10.08 14.66 -2.45
N ASN A 59 -9.14 13.71 -2.37
CA ASN A 59 -7.73 13.93 -2.67
C ASN A 59 -7.44 13.79 -4.18
N HIS A 60 -6.37 14.42 -4.65
CA HIS A 60 -5.87 14.15 -5.99
C HIS A 60 -5.24 12.75 -6.05
N GLN A 61 -5.20 12.15 -7.25
CA GLN A 61 -4.65 10.80 -7.42
C GLN A 61 -3.17 10.70 -7.03
N GLU A 62 -2.39 11.75 -7.27
CA GLU A 62 -0.97 11.81 -6.87
C GLU A 62 -0.81 11.75 -5.35
N ASP A 63 -1.69 12.42 -4.60
CA ASP A 63 -1.70 12.38 -3.14
C ASP A 63 -2.05 10.98 -2.64
N LEU A 64 -3.02 10.31 -3.28
CA LEU A 64 -3.39 8.93 -2.96
C LEU A 64 -2.23 7.95 -3.20
N LEU A 65 -1.50 8.10 -4.32
CA LEU A 65 -0.33 7.28 -4.59
C LEU A 65 0.79 7.53 -3.58
N SER A 66 1.03 8.79 -3.21
CA SER A 66 1.98 9.15 -2.15
C SER A 66 1.60 8.53 -0.80
N LEU A 67 0.30 8.52 -0.47
CA LEU A 67 -0.20 7.85 0.73
C LEU A 67 0.03 6.33 0.67
N CYS A 68 -0.22 5.67 -0.48
CA CYS A 68 0.09 4.25 -0.66
C CYS A 68 1.59 3.96 -0.42
N GLU A 69 2.50 4.79 -0.91
CA GLU A 69 3.94 4.63 -0.66
C GLU A 69 4.28 4.75 0.82
N LYS A 70 3.73 5.74 1.52
CA LYS A 70 3.93 5.92 2.97
C LYS A 70 3.41 4.74 3.76
N VAL A 71 2.26 4.16 3.39
CA VAL A 71 1.74 2.95 4.02
C VAL A 71 2.75 1.81 3.89
N PHE A 72 3.36 1.62 2.72
CA PHE A 72 4.42 0.62 2.56
C PHE A 72 5.68 0.92 3.37
N ASP A 73 6.10 2.19 3.43
CA ASP A 73 7.36 2.58 4.07
C ASP A 73 7.33 2.44 5.59
N TYR A 74 6.19 2.71 6.22
CA TYR A 74 6.04 2.71 7.68
C TYR A 74 5.38 1.45 8.24
N SER A 75 4.91 0.54 7.38
CA SER A 75 4.38 -0.76 7.82
C SER A 75 5.51 -1.74 8.16
N ALA A 76 5.24 -2.63 9.12
CA ALA A 76 6.13 -3.76 9.38
C ALA A 76 6.03 -4.80 8.25
N LEU A 77 7.18 -5.20 7.70
CA LEU A 77 7.29 -6.16 6.61
C LEU A 77 7.22 -7.59 7.16
N SER A 78 6.01 -8.10 7.39
CA SER A 78 5.78 -9.48 7.86
C SER A 78 6.32 -10.56 6.91
N GLY A 79 6.42 -10.23 5.62
CA GLY A 79 7.04 -11.07 4.59
C GLY A 79 8.56 -11.17 4.67
N HIS A 80 9.21 -10.37 5.52
CA HIS A 80 10.67 -10.27 5.57
C HIS A 80 11.31 -11.52 6.18
N PRO A 81 12.42 -12.07 5.61
CA PRO A 81 13.09 -13.28 6.11
C PRO A 81 13.62 -13.19 7.55
N ARG A 82 13.69 -11.97 8.10
CA ARG A 82 14.11 -11.69 9.49
C ARG A 82 12.97 -11.22 10.41
N PHE A 83 11.71 -11.36 9.98
CA PHE A 83 10.55 -11.07 10.82
C PHE A 83 10.22 -12.31 11.67
N PHE A 84 10.48 -12.25 12.97
CA PHE A 84 10.26 -13.34 13.93
C PHE A 84 9.34 -12.95 15.09
N ASN A 85 8.57 -11.88 14.93
CA ASN A 85 7.78 -11.30 16.01
C ASN A 85 6.51 -12.10 16.33
N GLN A 86 6.01 -12.88 15.37
CA GLN A 86 4.70 -13.53 15.43
C GLN A 86 4.80 -15.01 15.07
N GLN A 87 3.72 -15.76 15.30
CA GLN A 87 3.59 -17.15 14.87
C GLN A 87 3.32 -17.29 13.35
N TYR A 88 3.34 -16.18 12.61
CA TYR A 88 3.27 -16.11 11.16
C TYR A 88 4.41 -15.23 10.63
N GLY A 89 4.79 -15.44 9.37
CA GLY A 89 5.80 -14.65 8.69
C GLY A 89 6.14 -15.24 7.33
N GLY A 90 6.87 -14.46 6.53
CA GLY A 90 7.17 -14.82 5.15
C GLY A 90 6.02 -14.50 4.20
N LEU A 91 6.27 -14.74 2.92
CA LEU A 91 5.39 -14.35 1.82
C LEU A 91 5.32 -15.50 0.82
N ASP A 92 4.17 -16.18 0.81
CA ASP A 92 3.88 -17.24 -0.14
C ASP A 92 3.28 -16.66 -1.42
N SER A 93 3.92 -16.91 -2.56
CA SER A 93 3.51 -16.34 -3.85
C SER A 93 2.16 -16.86 -4.32
N TYR A 94 1.80 -18.09 -3.99
CA TYR A 94 0.51 -18.67 -4.39
C TYR A 94 -0.64 -18.09 -3.57
N GLY A 95 -0.46 -17.95 -2.26
CA GLY A 95 -1.41 -17.30 -1.36
C GLY A 95 -1.67 -15.85 -1.77
N VAL A 96 -0.62 -15.07 -2.08
CA VAL A 96 -0.77 -13.69 -2.57
C VAL A 96 -1.55 -13.64 -3.87
N ALA A 97 -1.24 -14.50 -4.83
CA ALA A 97 -1.98 -14.56 -6.10
C ALA A 97 -3.46 -14.92 -5.88
N GLY A 98 -3.73 -15.86 -4.96
CA GLY A 98 -5.09 -16.20 -4.54
C GLY A 98 -5.84 -15.01 -3.95
N SER A 99 -5.23 -14.29 -3.00
CA SER A 99 -5.80 -13.08 -2.40
C SER A 99 -6.13 -12.02 -3.45
N PHE A 100 -5.23 -11.76 -4.40
CA PHE A 100 -5.51 -10.82 -5.48
C PHE A 100 -6.71 -11.23 -6.33
N ILE A 101 -6.84 -12.52 -6.67
CA ILE A 101 -7.99 -13.00 -7.44
C ILE A 101 -9.28 -12.79 -6.63
N THR A 102 -9.29 -13.18 -5.35
CA THR A 102 -10.44 -13.02 -4.44
C THR A 102 -10.87 -11.56 -4.32
N ASP A 103 -9.93 -10.64 -4.09
CA ASP A 103 -10.21 -9.22 -3.92
C ASP A 103 -10.73 -8.58 -5.23
N VAL A 104 -10.16 -8.96 -6.38
CA VAL A 104 -10.59 -8.44 -7.69
C VAL A 104 -12.01 -8.87 -8.06
N ILE A 105 -12.43 -10.08 -7.68
CA ILE A 105 -13.80 -10.56 -7.94
C ILE A 105 -14.79 -10.17 -6.84
N ASN A 106 -14.33 -9.55 -5.75
CA ASN A 106 -15.13 -9.16 -4.59
C ASN A 106 -15.97 -10.33 -4.03
N ALA A 107 -15.32 -11.47 -3.80
CA ALA A 107 -15.93 -12.70 -3.27
C ALA A 107 -15.55 -12.96 -1.81
#